data_AF-A0A0A7G0B4-F1
#
_entry.id   AF-A0A0A7G0B4-F1
#
_cell.length_a   1.000
_cell.length_b   1.000
_cell.length_c   1.000
_cell.angle_alpha   90.00
_cell.angle_beta   90.00
_cell.angle_gamma   90.00
#
_symmetry.space_group_name_H-M   'P 1'
#
loop_
_entity.id
_entity.type
_entity.pdbx_description
1 polymer ?
#
loop_
_entity_poly.entity_id
_entity_poly.type
_entity_poly.pdbx_seq_one_letter_code
_entity_poly.pdbx_strand_id
1 'polypeptide(L)'
;MYVKIVKCDGNEWYRKCIGKKFKVHSESRKGGRDKYIVKLEKQDRWLMNGYMYAWVDKKHCILLKALENKGTQIIFDEFAF
;
A
#
# COMPACT_ATOMS: atom_id res chain seq x y z
N MET A 1 6.86 7.13 1.09
CA MET A 1 6.54 6.25 -0.07
C MET A 1 5.10 5.77 0.07
N TYR A 2 4.35 5.74 -1.03
CA TYR A 2 2.99 5.22 -1.07
C TYR A 2 2.89 4.12 -2.10
N VAL A 3 1.95 3.21 -1.90
CA VAL A 3 1.61 2.17 -2.86
C VAL A 3 0.12 2.21 -3.15
N LYS A 4 -0.25 1.95 -4.40
CA LYS A 4 -1.64 1.73 -4.81
C LYS A 4 -1.81 0.26 -5.15
N ILE A 5 -2.83 -0.36 -4.57
CA ILE A 5 -3.19 -1.74 -4.92
C ILE A 5 -3.84 -1.72 -6.30
N VAL A 6 -3.31 -2.50 -7.24
CA VAL A 6 -3.82 -2.59 -8.62
C VAL A 6 -4.33 -3.99 -8.97
N LYS A 7 -3.93 -5.00 -8.21
CA LYS A 7 -4.31 -6.40 -8.41
C LYS A 7 -4.45 -7.11 -7.06
N CYS A 8 -5.15 -8.23 -7.04
CA CYS A 8 -5.08 -9.26 -6.00
C CYS A 8 -5.31 -10.63 -6.65
N ASP A 9 -4.79 -11.72 -6.07
CA ASP A 9 -5.00 -13.08 -6.60
C ASP A 9 -6.18 -13.81 -5.89
N GLY A 10 -6.78 -13.19 -4.86
CA GLY A 10 -8.13 -13.50 -4.37
C GLY A 10 -8.24 -13.91 -2.90
N ASN A 11 -7.12 -14.24 -2.25
CA ASN A 11 -7.07 -14.67 -0.84
C ASN A 11 -6.45 -13.62 0.09
N GLU A 12 -6.02 -12.48 -0.45
CA GLU A 12 -5.37 -11.45 0.32
C GLU A 12 -6.38 -10.56 1.04
N TRP A 13 -6.02 -10.06 2.22
CA TRP A 13 -6.86 -9.16 3.02
C TRP A 13 -7.26 -7.88 2.27
N TYR A 14 -6.43 -7.47 1.30
CA TYR A 14 -6.62 -6.27 0.48
C TYR A 14 -7.41 -6.53 -0.82
N ARG A 15 -8.09 -7.69 -0.97
CA ARG A 15 -8.91 -8.01 -2.16
C ARG A 15 -9.94 -6.92 -2.50
N LYS A 16 -10.51 -6.26 -1.49
CA LYS A 16 -11.50 -5.17 -1.66
C LYS A 16 -10.86 -3.78 -1.70
N CYS A 17 -9.53 -3.69 -1.77
CA CYS A 17 -8.79 -2.43 -1.72
C CYS A 17 -8.14 -2.05 -3.05
N ILE A 18 -8.53 -2.67 -4.17
CA ILE A 18 -8.06 -2.28 -5.51
C ILE A 18 -8.38 -0.80 -5.74
N GLY A 19 -7.38 -0.04 -6.20
CA GLY A 19 -7.42 1.41 -6.37
C GLY A 19 -7.05 2.21 -5.11
N LYS A 20 -7.06 1.58 -3.93
CA LYS A 20 -6.75 2.25 -2.66
C LYS A 20 -5.25 2.45 -2.48
N LYS A 21 -4.90 3.59 -1.86
CA LYS A 21 -3.53 4.00 -1.57
C LYS A 21 -3.20 3.74 -0.12
N PHE A 22 -2.02 3.21 0.15
CA PHE A 22 -1.52 3.02 1.50
C PHE A 22 -0.11 3.59 1.65
N LYS A 23 0.17 4.13 2.85
CA LYS A 23 1.51 4.58 3.21
C LYS A 23 2.37 3.37 3.55
N VAL A 24 3.51 3.23 2.86
CA VAL A 24 4.48 2.19 3.18
C VAL A 24 5.21 2.59 4.47
N HIS A 25 5.17 1.70 5.45
CA HIS A 25 5.92 1.81 6.70
C HIS A 25 7.36 1.31 6.50
N SER A 26 7.52 0.15 5.86
CA SER A 26 8.82 -0.42 5.53
C SER A 26 8.74 -1.41 4.38
N GLU A 27 9.87 -1.66 3.73
CA GLU A 27 10.04 -2.80 2.84
C GLU A 27 10.52 -4.01 3.64
N SER A 28 9.94 -5.18 3.39
CA SER A 28 10.38 -6.39 4.09
C SER A 28 11.75 -6.85 3.56
N ARG A 29 12.72 -7.02 4.47
CA ARG A 29 14.13 -7.33 4.16
C ARG A 29 14.47 -8.82 4.24
N LYS A 30 13.64 -9.67 4.86
CA LYS A 30 13.82 -11.14 5.01
C LYS A 30 12.50 -11.87 4.85
N GLY A 31 12.50 -13.08 4.26
CA GLY A 31 11.34 -14.00 4.13
C GLY A 31 10.13 -13.50 3.32
N GLY A 32 9.99 -12.18 3.16
CA GLY A 32 8.95 -11.49 2.39
C GLY A 32 9.53 -10.40 1.50
N ARG A 33 10.67 -10.68 0.84
CA ARG A 33 11.39 -9.75 -0.07
C ARG A 33 10.46 -9.02 -1.06
N ASP A 34 9.37 -9.70 -1.42
CA ASP A 34 8.37 -9.25 -2.38
C ASP A 34 7.12 -8.65 -1.73
N LYS A 35 7.23 -8.14 -0.49
CA LYS A 35 6.12 -7.50 0.23
C LYS A 35 6.48 -6.11 0.76
N TYR A 36 5.51 -5.20 0.69
CA TYR A 36 5.51 -3.95 1.43
C TYR A 36 4.76 -4.12 2.75
N ILE A 37 5.27 -3.50 3.81
CA ILE A 37 4.53 -3.33 5.07
C ILE A 37 3.84 -1.98 5.00
N VAL A 38 2.51 -1.97 4.97
CA VAL A 38 1.70 -0.76 4.89
C VAL A 38 1.05 -0.45 6.23
N LYS A 39 0.87 0.83 6.52
CA LYS A 39 0.08 1.28 7.67
C LYS A 39 -1.40 1.35 7.28
N LEU A 40 -2.26 0.77 8.11
CA LEU A 40 -3.71 0.81 7.99
C LEU A 40 -4.29 2.01 8.74
N GLU A 41 -5.11 2.79 8.03
CA GLU A 41 -5.93 3.82 8.65
C GLU A 41 -6.96 3.18 9.59
N LYS A 42 -7.43 3.93 10.60
CA LYS A 42 -8.33 3.40 11.65
C LYS A 42 -9.55 2.68 11.05
N GLN A 43 -10.09 3.22 9.97
CA GLN A 43 -11.23 2.68 9.21
C GLN A 43 -10.95 1.39 8.43
N ASP A 44 -9.68 1.01 8.25
CA ASP A 44 -9.27 -0.15 7.46
C ASP A 44 -8.72 -1.29 8.34
N ARG A 45 -8.48 -1.03 9.63
CA ARG A 45 -7.91 -2.03 10.55
C ARG A 45 -8.80 -3.26 10.70
N TRP A 46 -10.11 -3.14 10.50
CA TRP A 46 -11.03 -4.28 10.54
C TRP A 46 -10.72 -5.35 9.47
N LEU A 47 -10.08 -4.97 8.35
CA LEU A 47 -9.64 -5.91 7.31
C LEU A 47 -8.57 -6.88 7.82
N MET A 48 -7.89 -6.51 8.91
CA MET A 48 -6.80 -7.26 9.54
C MET A 48 -7.05 -7.38 11.04
N ASN A 49 -8.29 -7.65 11.46
CA ASN A 49 -8.62 -7.93 12.87
C ASN A 49 -8.11 -6.89 13.88
N GLY A 50 -8.04 -5.60 13.48
CA GLY A 50 -7.60 -4.50 14.32
C GLY A 50 -6.10 -4.17 14.23
N TYR A 51 -5.28 -4.97 13.53
CA TYR A 51 -3.86 -4.70 13.37
C TYR A 51 -3.60 -3.36 12.65
N MET A 52 -2.54 -2.66 13.07
CA MET A 52 -2.17 -1.36 12.50
C MET A 52 -1.33 -1.48 11.22
N TYR A 53 -0.70 -2.64 11.01
CA TYR A 53 0.18 -2.90 9.88
C TYR A 53 -0.23 -4.18 9.18
N ALA A 54 -0.02 -4.21 7.87
CA ALA A 54 -0.32 -5.37 7.06
C ALA A 54 0.67 -5.49 5.90
N TRP A 55 0.79 -6.70 5.37
CA TRP A 55 1.66 -6.98 4.23
C TRP A 55 0.88 -6.96 2.93
N VAL A 56 1.43 -6.31 1.90
CA VAL A 56 0.90 -6.34 0.54
C VAL A 56 1.99 -6.77 -0.43
N ASP A 57 1.65 -7.60 -1.42
CA ASP A 57 2.63 -8.09 -2.37
C ASP A 57 3.03 -6.98 -3.34
N LYS A 58 4.34 -6.85 -3.58
CA LYS A 58 4.91 -5.82 -4.48
C LYS A 58 4.34 -5.94 -5.88
N LYS A 59 4.18 -7.17 -6.39
CA LYS A 59 3.57 -7.47 -7.71
C LYS A 59 2.11 -7.03 -7.86
N HIS A 60 1.43 -6.74 -6.75
CA HIS A 60 0.04 -6.29 -6.71
C HIS A 60 -0.08 -4.78 -6.54
N CYS A 61 1.06 -4.09 -6.43
CA CYS A 61 1.14 -2.68 -6.13
C CYS A 61 1.86 -1.93 -7.25
N ILE A 62 1.49 -0.66 -7.41
CA ILE A 62 2.36 0.32 -8.08
C ILE A 62 2.90 1.31 -7.04
N LEU A 63 4.14 1.73 -7.24
CA LEU A 63 4.79 2.72 -6.39
C LEU A 63 4.31 4.11 -6.79
N LEU A 64 3.89 4.89 -5.80
CA LEU A 64 3.49 6.27 -5.98
C LEU A 64 4.55 7.20 -5.40
N LYS A 65 5.05 8.10 -6.24
CA LYS A 65 5.91 9.21 -5.78
C LYS A 65 5.00 10.34 -5.33
N ALA A 66 5.15 10.75 -4.07
CA ALA A 66 4.49 11.95 -3.58
C ALA A 66 5.23 13.16 -4.16
N LEU A 67 4.56 13.94 -4.98
CA LEU A 67 5.00 15.27 -5.40
C LEU A 67 4.28 16.26 -4.50
N GLU A 68 5.04 16.96 -3.65
CA GLU A 68 4.51 18.08 -2.88
C GLU A 68 4.36 19.28 -3.81
N ASN A 69 3.14 19.78 -3.96
CA ASN A 69 2.90 21.06 -4.63
C ASN A 69 2.78 22.17 -3.57
N LYS A 70 3.20 23.40 -3.91
CA LYS A 70 3.35 24.55 -2.98
C LYS A 70 2.05 25.07 -2.32
N GLY A 71 0.95 24.34 -2.42
CA GLY A 71 -0.31 24.60 -1.74
C GLY A 71 -0.95 23.30 -1.27
N THR A 72 -0.42 22.72 -0.19
CA THR A 72 -1.07 21.73 0.69
C THR A 72 -1.58 20.42 0.06
N GLN A 73 -1.41 20.19 -1.25
CA GLN A 73 -1.95 19.04 -1.95
C GLN A 73 -0.84 18.11 -2.42
N ILE A 74 -0.89 16.87 -1.93
CA ILE A 74 0.02 15.80 -2.37
C ILE A 74 -0.58 15.19 -3.64
N ILE A 75 0.14 15.35 -4.76
CA ILE A 75 -0.17 14.68 -6.02
C ILE A 75 0.68 13.42 -6.10
N PHE A 76 0.07 12.33 -6.59
CA PHE A 76 0.77 11.06 -6.76
C PHE A 76 0.97 10.79 -8.24
N ASP A 77 2.23 10.62 -8.65
CA ASP A 77 2.59 10.15 -9.97
C ASP A 77 2.72 8.62 -9.94
N GLU A 78 2.12 7.95 -10.94
CA GLU A 78 2.05 6.49 -11.03
C GLU A 78 3.24 5.94 -11.82
N PHE A 79 4.14 5.20 -11.15
CA PHE A 79 5.23 4.50 -11.82
C PHE A 79 4.91 3.00 -11.92
N ALA A 80 4.76 2.49 -13.14
CA ALA A 80 4.78 1.07 -13.43
C ALA A 80 6.22 0.65 -13.76
N PHE A 81 6.73 -0.37 -13.06
CA PHE A 81 8.02 -1.01 -13.33
C PHE A 81 7.80 -2.29 -14.15
#